data_AF-A0A392QDM0-F1
#
_entry.id   AF-A0A392QDM0-F1
#
_cell.length_a   1.000
_cell.length_b   1.000
_cell.length_c   1.000
_cell.angle_alpha   90.00
_cell.angle_beta   90.00
_cell.angle_gamma   90.00
#
_symmetry.space_group_name_H-M   'P 1'
#
loop_
_entity.id
_entity.type
_entity.pdbx_description
1 polymer ?
#
loop_
_entity_poly.entity_id
_entity_poly.type
_entity_poly.pdbx_seq_one_letter_code
_entity_poly.pdbx_strand_id
1 'polypeptide(L)'
;TQDSVFSNRPANIAITYLTYDRADMAFANYGPFWRQMRKICVMKLFSRRRAESWASVREEVEAMIQTVSSKAGSPVNLGELIFSLTRSITFKAAFGSNLNKGQEEFMGILQEFSKLFGAFDIAEFIPWLGWFNGQDFNKRLASARKALDVFIDEIIDDHVTKKNNMKNKDIDNEADVDMVDELMDFLDERDGAAAEISQS
;
A
#
# COMPACT_ATOMS: atom_id res chain seq x y z
N THR A 1 12.18 -28.92 -10.58
CA THR A 1 11.89 -27.57 -10.07
C THR A 1 10.98 -26.88 -11.06
N GLN A 2 9.66 -26.87 -10.78
CA GLN A 2 8.66 -26.11 -11.56
C GLN A 2 8.14 -24.90 -10.77
N ASP A 3 8.87 -24.50 -9.71
CA ASP A 3 8.47 -23.44 -8.79
C ASP A 3 8.17 -22.14 -9.53
N SER A 4 8.95 -21.79 -10.56
CA SER A 4 8.69 -20.60 -11.39
C SER A 4 7.41 -20.69 -12.22
N VAL A 5 7.01 -21.90 -12.66
CA VAL A 5 5.79 -22.13 -13.45
C VAL A 5 4.55 -22.00 -12.57
N PHE A 6 4.64 -22.44 -11.31
CA PHE A 6 3.53 -22.39 -10.34
C PHE A 6 3.54 -21.16 -9.42
N SER A 7 4.50 -20.24 -9.59
CA SER A 7 4.60 -19.02 -8.78
C SER A 7 3.64 -17.91 -9.23
N ASN A 8 3.10 -17.99 -10.46
CA ASN A 8 2.24 -16.95 -11.01
C ASN A 8 0.80 -17.09 -10.52
N ARG A 9 0.16 -15.97 -10.21
CA ARG A 9 -1.26 -15.93 -9.86
C ARG A 9 -2.10 -15.58 -11.09
N PRO A 10 -3.25 -16.24 -11.29
CA PRO A 10 -4.20 -15.80 -12.31
C PRO A 10 -4.72 -14.40 -11.97
N ALA A 11 -4.86 -13.57 -12.99
CA ALA A 11 -5.39 -12.21 -12.87
C ALA A 11 -6.53 -12.02 -13.87
N ASN A 12 -7.65 -11.50 -13.37
CA ASN A 12 -8.77 -11.06 -14.19
C ASN A 12 -8.53 -9.63 -14.71
N ILE A 13 -9.45 -9.11 -15.52
CA ILE A 13 -9.40 -7.76 -16.10
C ILE A 13 -9.34 -6.72 -14.98
N ALA A 14 -10.09 -6.90 -13.89
CA ALA A 14 -10.08 -5.98 -12.75
C ALA A 14 -8.70 -5.89 -12.10
N ILE A 15 -8.09 -7.05 -11.79
CA ILE A 15 -6.74 -7.14 -11.22
C ILE A 15 -5.77 -6.48 -12.16
N THR A 16 -5.74 -6.88 -13.43
CA THR A 16 -4.80 -6.36 -14.43
C THR A 16 -4.94 -4.85 -14.58
N TYR A 17 -6.17 -4.35 -14.70
CA TYR A 17 -6.42 -2.92 -14.83
C TYR A 17 -6.04 -2.17 -13.57
N LEU A 18 -6.54 -2.54 -12.38
CA LEU A 18 -6.32 -1.79 -11.13
C LEU A 18 -4.87 -1.86 -10.63
N THR A 19 -4.09 -2.89 -10.98
CA THR A 19 -2.69 -3.07 -10.55
C THR A 19 -1.64 -2.62 -11.58
N TYR A 20 -2.03 -1.81 -12.56
CA TYR A 20 -1.14 -1.25 -13.59
C TYR A 20 -0.45 -2.36 -14.40
N ASP A 21 -1.27 -3.24 -14.98
CA ASP A 21 -0.79 -4.43 -15.71
C ASP A 21 0.05 -5.37 -14.84
N ARG A 22 -0.41 -5.61 -13.60
CA ARG A 22 0.26 -6.47 -12.61
C ARG A 22 1.65 -5.96 -12.22
N ALA A 23 1.80 -4.65 -12.07
CA ALA A 23 2.96 -4.02 -11.46
C ALA A 23 2.85 -3.96 -9.92
N ASP A 24 2.14 -4.92 -9.32
CA ASP A 24 2.00 -5.09 -7.87
C ASP A 24 2.70 -6.37 -7.38
N MET A 25 2.92 -6.54 -6.08
CA MET A 25 3.60 -7.75 -5.57
C MET A 25 2.71 -9.00 -5.45
N ALA A 26 1.38 -8.84 -5.41
CA ALA A 26 0.45 -9.94 -5.21
C ALA A 26 0.18 -10.71 -6.50
N PHE A 27 0.03 -10.00 -7.64
CA PHE A 27 -0.34 -10.58 -8.93
C PHE A 27 0.73 -10.47 -10.02
N ALA A 28 1.85 -9.75 -9.79
CA ALA A 28 2.97 -9.77 -10.73
C ALA A 28 3.43 -11.19 -11.02
N ASN A 29 3.73 -11.44 -12.29
CA ASN A 29 4.39 -12.66 -12.69
C ASN A 29 5.80 -12.69 -12.08
N TYR A 30 6.23 -13.89 -11.70
CA TYR A 30 7.57 -14.09 -11.19
C TYR A 30 8.60 -13.69 -12.24
N GLY A 31 9.46 -12.74 -11.90
CA GLY A 31 10.44 -12.17 -12.81
C GLY A 31 11.35 -11.16 -12.13
N PRO A 32 12.19 -10.43 -12.91
CA PRO A 32 13.11 -9.44 -12.37
C PRO A 32 12.42 -8.38 -11.52
N PHE A 33 11.29 -7.84 -11.99
CA PHE A 33 10.47 -6.86 -11.25
C PHE A 33 10.03 -7.38 -9.89
N TRP A 34 9.35 -8.53 -9.85
CA TRP A 34 8.85 -9.11 -8.60
C TRP A 34 9.98 -9.41 -7.61
N ARG A 35 11.13 -9.93 -8.10
CA ARG A 35 12.30 -10.21 -7.26
C ARG A 35 12.90 -8.93 -6.68
N GLN A 36 12.97 -7.86 -7.48
CA GLN A 36 13.47 -6.55 -7.04
C GLN A 36 12.55 -5.95 -5.99
N MET A 37 11.24 -5.93 -6.24
CA MET A 37 10.26 -5.41 -5.29
C MET A 37 10.29 -6.20 -3.98
N ARG A 38 10.33 -7.54 -4.05
CA ARG A 38 10.49 -8.39 -2.86
C ARG A 38 11.78 -8.08 -2.09
N LYS A 39 12.90 -7.83 -2.79
CA LYS A 39 14.17 -7.45 -2.16
C LYS A 39 14.03 -6.12 -1.43
N ILE A 40 13.41 -5.12 -2.04
CA ILE A 40 13.15 -3.81 -1.40
C ILE A 40 12.32 -4.01 -0.14
N CYS A 41 11.22 -4.76 -0.22
CA CYS A 41 10.37 -5.04 0.93
C CYS A 41 11.12 -5.69 2.08
N VAL A 42 11.97 -6.69 1.81
CA VAL A 42 12.73 -7.37 2.87
C VAL A 42 13.85 -6.50 3.44
N MET A 43 14.54 -5.75 2.58
CA MET A 43 15.76 -5.02 2.96
C MET A 43 15.49 -3.64 3.58
N LYS A 44 14.40 -2.99 3.16
CA LYS A 44 14.03 -1.64 3.59
C LYS A 44 12.76 -1.77 4.45
N LEU A 45 11.62 -2.10 3.82
CA LEU A 45 10.28 -1.94 4.42
C LEU A 45 9.99 -2.85 5.62
N PHE A 46 10.50 -4.08 5.63
CA PHE A 46 10.33 -5.06 6.72
C PHE A 46 11.65 -5.33 7.45
N SER A 47 12.65 -4.48 7.25
CA SER A 47 13.94 -4.64 7.91
C SER A 47 13.83 -4.39 9.41
N ARG A 48 14.74 -5.00 10.18
CA ARG A 48 14.80 -4.83 11.65
C ARG A 48 15.13 -3.39 12.07
N ARG A 49 15.52 -2.51 11.13
CA ARG A 49 15.93 -1.12 11.40
C ARG A 49 14.76 -0.23 11.83
N ARG A 50 13.51 -0.58 11.54
CA ARG A 50 12.32 0.20 11.96
C ARG A 50 11.98 0.04 13.45
N ALA A 51 12.88 0.44 14.35
CA ALA A 51 12.61 0.52 15.79
C ALA A 51 11.39 1.41 16.10
N GLU A 52 11.10 2.42 15.26
CA GLU A 52 9.95 3.32 15.41
C GLU A 52 8.61 2.70 15.00
N SER A 53 8.59 1.79 14.04
CA SER A 53 7.37 1.05 13.73
C SER A 53 6.92 0.17 14.90
N TRP A 54 7.85 -0.23 15.78
CA TRP A 54 7.49 -0.90 17.03
C TRP A 54 6.96 0.08 18.07
N ALA A 55 7.43 1.34 18.06
CA ALA A 55 6.90 2.38 18.93
C ALA A 55 5.44 2.73 18.56
N SER A 56 5.16 2.97 17.27
CA SER A 56 3.78 3.22 16.81
C SER A 56 2.86 2.02 17.04
N VAL A 57 3.36 0.78 16.83
CA VAL A 57 2.62 -0.43 17.20
C VAL A 57 2.31 -0.46 18.70
N ARG A 58 3.27 -0.10 19.55
CA ARG A 58 3.09 -0.09 21.00
C ARG A 58 2.04 0.94 21.41
N GLU A 59 2.08 2.14 20.84
CA GLU A 59 1.08 3.19 21.09
C GLU A 59 -0.34 2.73 20.72
N GLU A 60 -0.51 2.10 19.55
CA GLU A 60 -1.80 1.59 19.12
C GLU A 60 -2.30 0.44 20.01
N VAL A 61 -1.40 -0.45 20.44
CA VAL A 61 -1.73 -1.53 21.39
C VAL A 61 -2.12 -0.95 22.75
N GLU A 62 -1.39 0.04 23.25
CA GLU A 62 -1.72 0.74 24.50
C GLU A 62 -3.10 1.42 24.39
N ALA A 63 -3.40 2.10 23.29
CA ALA A 63 -4.70 2.70 23.03
C ALA A 63 -5.85 1.67 22.98
N MET A 64 -5.61 0.50 22.37
CA MET A 64 -6.57 -0.61 22.38
C MET A 64 -6.80 -1.13 23.81
N ILE A 65 -5.73 -1.32 24.60
CA ILE A 65 -5.82 -1.78 25.99
C ILE A 65 -6.61 -0.78 26.84
N GLN A 66 -6.39 0.52 26.67
CA GLN A 66 -7.15 1.57 27.35
C GLN A 66 -8.64 1.54 26.96
N THR A 67 -8.94 1.32 25.67
CA THR A 67 -10.31 1.20 25.18
C THR A 67 -11.02 -0.03 25.79
N VAL A 68 -10.33 -1.16 25.93
CA VAL A 68 -10.88 -2.37 26.58
C VAL A 68 -11.03 -2.14 28.08
N SER A 69 -10.03 -1.56 28.73
CA SER A 69 -10.03 -1.32 30.18
C SER A 69 -11.15 -0.37 30.61
N SER A 70 -11.45 0.66 29.82
CA SER A 70 -12.57 1.58 30.08
C SER A 70 -13.95 0.93 29.93
N LYS A 71 -14.04 -0.23 29.28
CA LYS A 71 -15.27 -1.01 29.10
C LYS A 71 -15.33 -2.24 30.01
N ALA A 72 -14.54 -2.27 31.09
CA ALA A 72 -14.52 -3.37 32.04
C ALA A 72 -15.94 -3.71 32.54
N GLY A 73 -16.28 -5.01 32.50
CA GLY A 73 -17.61 -5.50 32.88
C GLY A 73 -18.69 -5.39 31.79
N SER A 74 -18.37 -4.85 30.61
CA SER A 74 -19.27 -4.77 29.46
C SER A 74 -18.79 -5.64 28.29
N PRO A 75 -19.69 -6.17 27.43
CA PRO A 75 -19.28 -6.83 26.20
C PRO A 75 -18.51 -5.91 25.27
N VAL A 76 -17.45 -6.43 24.65
CA VAL A 76 -16.63 -5.72 23.66
C VAL A 76 -16.56 -6.51 22.36
N ASN A 77 -16.60 -5.80 21.23
CA ASN A 77 -16.39 -6.40 19.91
C ASN A 77 -14.88 -6.52 19.61
N LEU A 78 -14.30 -7.67 19.93
CA LEU A 78 -12.87 -7.92 19.70
C LEU A 78 -12.48 -7.86 18.22
N GLY A 79 -13.36 -8.30 17.31
CA GLY A 79 -13.08 -8.27 15.88
C GLY A 79 -12.88 -6.85 15.35
N GLU A 80 -13.74 -5.93 15.78
CA GLU A 80 -13.65 -4.51 15.43
C GLU A 80 -12.40 -3.85 16.03
N LEU A 81 -12.06 -4.17 17.29
CA LEU A 81 -10.86 -3.65 17.95
C LEU A 81 -9.58 -4.11 17.25
N ILE A 82 -9.46 -5.41 16.95
CA ILE A 82 -8.29 -5.97 16.25
C ILE A 82 -8.20 -5.40 14.83
N PHE A 83 -9.34 -5.26 14.15
CA PHE A 83 -9.37 -4.69 12.81
C PHE A 83 -8.91 -3.23 12.81
N SER A 84 -9.39 -2.43 13.77
CA SER A 84 -8.96 -1.04 13.94
C SER A 84 -7.46 -0.94 14.24
N LEU A 85 -6.98 -1.75 15.18
CA LEU A 85 -5.55 -1.82 15.53
C LEU A 85 -4.67 -2.16 14.32
N THR A 86 -5.03 -3.21 13.58
CA THR A 86 -4.28 -3.66 12.41
C THR A 86 -4.28 -2.59 11.32
N ARG A 87 -5.42 -1.91 11.12
CA ARG A 87 -5.55 -0.82 10.17
C ARG A 87 -4.66 0.37 10.54
N SER A 88 -4.64 0.79 11.81
CA SER A 88 -3.80 1.90 12.27
C SER A 88 -2.32 1.60 12.14
N ILE A 89 -1.90 0.41 12.57
CA ILE A 89 -0.51 -0.04 12.43
C ILE A 89 -0.10 -0.05 10.95
N THR A 90 -0.91 -0.66 10.09
CA THR A 90 -0.58 -0.79 8.66
C THR A 90 -0.53 0.57 7.99
N PHE A 91 -1.50 1.45 8.29
CA PHE A 91 -1.59 2.78 7.70
C PHE A 91 -0.41 3.66 8.12
N LYS A 92 -0.08 3.71 9.42
CA LYS A 92 1.08 4.48 9.91
C LYS A 92 2.40 3.93 9.42
N ALA A 93 2.53 2.61 9.31
CA ALA A 93 3.73 2.01 8.75
C ALA A 93 3.90 2.36 7.26
N ALA A 94 2.80 2.47 6.51
CA ALA A 94 2.83 2.78 5.09
C ALA A 94 3.02 4.27 4.80
N PHE A 95 2.34 5.16 5.53
CA PHE A 95 2.18 6.58 5.18
C PHE A 95 2.53 7.56 6.32
N GLY A 96 3.08 7.04 7.43
CA GLY A 96 3.53 7.86 8.54
C GLY A 96 2.44 8.24 9.55
N SER A 97 2.86 8.83 10.68
CA SER A 97 1.98 9.09 11.84
C SER A 97 1.20 10.41 11.74
N ASN A 98 1.62 11.31 10.85
CA ASN A 98 1.00 12.63 10.69
C ASN A 98 -0.31 12.59 9.89
N LEU A 99 -0.64 11.44 9.30
CA LEU A 99 -1.67 11.32 8.28
C LEU A 99 -2.97 10.68 8.77
N ASN A 100 -3.33 10.89 10.03
CA ASN A 100 -4.55 10.33 10.64
C ASN A 100 -5.85 10.67 9.88
N LYS A 101 -5.84 11.64 8.96
CA LYS A 101 -7.01 12.10 8.19
C LYS A 101 -7.32 11.31 6.92
N GLY A 102 -6.45 10.40 6.46
CA GLY A 102 -6.65 9.64 5.22
C GLY A 102 -7.10 8.18 5.39
N GLN A 103 -7.17 7.68 6.63
CA GLN A 103 -7.35 6.24 6.87
C GLN A 103 -8.72 5.71 6.42
N GLU A 104 -9.80 6.45 6.69
CA GLU A 104 -11.15 6.04 6.29
C GLU A 104 -11.33 6.08 4.77
N GLU A 105 -10.78 7.10 4.12
CA GLU A 105 -10.75 7.21 2.66
C GLU A 105 -10.00 6.05 2.02
N PHE A 106 -8.79 5.76 2.49
CA PHE A 106 -7.99 4.64 2.01
C PHE A 106 -8.72 3.30 2.17
N MET A 107 -9.39 3.10 3.31
CA MET A 107 -10.19 1.89 3.53
C MET A 107 -11.39 1.80 2.58
N GLY A 108 -12.03 2.92 2.26
CA GLY A 108 -13.09 2.99 1.26
C GLY A 108 -12.59 2.55 -0.13
N ILE A 109 -11.42 3.04 -0.53
CA ILE A 109 -10.75 2.65 -1.78
C ILE A 109 -10.44 1.15 -1.77
N LEU A 110 -9.80 0.63 -0.71
CA LEU A 110 -9.48 -0.80 -0.59
C LEU A 110 -10.72 -1.69 -0.60
N GLN A 111 -11.82 -1.25 0.00
CA GLN A 111 -13.07 -2.00 -0.01
C GLN A 111 -13.64 -2.09 -1.43
N GLU A 112 -13.56 -1.01 -2.22
CA GLU A 112 -14.00 -1.03 -3.61
C GLU A 112 -13.10 -1.90 -4.49
N PHE A 113 -11.77 -1.85 -4.30
CA PHE A 113 -10.84 -2.75 -4.96
C PHE A 113 -11.16 -4.22 -4.65
N SER A 114 -11.42 -4.55 -3.37
CA SER A 114 -11.79 -5.91 -2.96
C SER A 114 -13.06 -6.41 -3.65
N LYS A 115 -14.09 -5.55 -3.76
CA LYS A 115 -15.32 -5.87 -4.50
C LYS A 115 -15.05 -6.10 -5.98
N LEU A 116 -14.22 -5.27 -6.61
CA LEU A 116 -13.90 -5.36 -8.04
C LEU A 116 -13.01 -6.57 -8.35
N PHE A 117 -12.05 -6.92 -7.49
CA PHE A 117 -11.25 -8.13 -7.65
C PHE A 117 -12.09 -9.42 -7.57
N GLY A 118 -13.07 -9.45 -6.68
CA GLY A 118 -14.00 -10.57 -6.54
C GLY A 118 -15.20 -10.52 -7.49
N ALA A 119 -15.37 -9.44 -8.26
CA ALA A 119 -16.49 -9.29 -9.17
C ALA A 119 -16.34 -10.26 -10.35
N PHE A 120 -17.47 -10.86 -10.72
CA PHE A 120 -17.57 -11.70 -11.90
C PHE A 120 -17.84 -10.83 -13.13
N ASP A 121 -16.89 -10.76 -14.05
CA ASP A 121 -17.12 -10.15 -15.37
C ASP A 121 -17.58 -11.22 -16.36
N ILE A 122 -18.82 -11.13 -16.81
CA ILE A 122 -19.41 -12.08 -17.77
C ILE A 122 -18.68 -12.07 -19.11
N ALA A 123 -18.00 -10.96 -19.46
CA ALA A 123 -17.22 -10.84 -20.69
C ALA A 123 -16.01 -11.78 -20.70
N GLU A 124 -15.46 -12.15 -19.54
CA GLU A 124 -14.32 -13.07 -19.43
C GLU A 124 -14.68 -14.51 -19.79
N PHE A 125 -15.95 -14.88 -19.60
CA PHE A 125 -16.45 -16.24 -19.86
C PHE A 125 -17.25 -16.33 -21.16
N ILE A 126 -17.98 -15.28 -21.49
CA ILE A 126 -18.85 -15.22 -22.67
C ILE A 126 -18.58 -13.90 -23.40
N PRO A 127 -17.55 -13.83 -24.26
CA PRO A 127 -17.08 -12.59 -24.88
C PRO A 127 -18.17 -11.81 -25.63
N TRP A 128 -19.15 -12.48 -26.23
CA TRP A 128 -20.26 -11.82 -26.95
C TRP A 128 -21.32 -11.19 -26.03
N LEU A 129 -21.29 -11.45 -24.71
CA LEU A 129 -22.16 -10.83 -23.70
C LEU A 129 -21.51 -9.67 -22.97
N GLY A 130 -20.32 -9.21 -23.40
CA GLY A 130 -19.59 -8.13 -22.72
C GLY A 130 -20.33 -6.77 -22.64
N TRP A 131 -21.40 -6.59 -23.41
CA TRP A 131 -22.23 -5.38 -23.39
C TRP A 131 -23.21 -5.31 -22.21
N PHE A 132 -23.51 -6.42 -21.51
CA PHE A 132 -24.57 -6.48 -20.50
C PHE A 132 -24.17 -5.81 -19.17
N ASN A 133 -22.94 -6.04 -18.70
CA ASN A 133 -22.42 -5.47 -17.43
C ASN A 133 -21.13 -4.65 -17.60
N GLY A 134 -20.53 -4.62 -18.80
CA GLY A 134 -19.19 -4.07 -19.00
C GLY A 134 -19.11 -2.55 -18.77
N GLN A 135 -20.16 -1.77 -19.06
CA GLN A 135 -20.05 -0.31 -18.96
C GLN A 135 -19.99 0.20 -17.51
N ASP A 136 -20.85 -0.31 -16.62
CA ASP A 136 -20.83 0.08 -15.20
C ASP A 136 -19.56 -0.43 -14.52
N PHE A 137 -19.18 -1.68 -14.80
CA PHE A 137 -17.96 -2.28 -14.28
C PHE A 137 -16.70 -1.48 -14.66
N ASN A 138 -16.55 -1.14 -15.94
CA ASN A 138 -15.42 -0.33 -16.42
C ASN A 138 -15.40 1.07 -15.81
N LYS A 139 -16.57 1.70 -15.59
CA LYS A 139 -16.66 2.99 -14.89
C LYS A 139 -16.18 2.88 -13.44
N ARG A 140 -16.59 1.83 -12.72
CA ARG A 140 -16.15 1.57 -11.34
C ARG A 140 -14.66 1.29 -11.27
N LEU A 141 -14.10 0.51 -12.19
CA LEU A 141 -12.65 0.28 -12.31
C LEU A 141 -11.89 1.59 -12.48
N ALA A 142 -12.30 2.44 -13.44
CA ALA A 142 -11.66 3.72 -13.70
C ALA A 142 -11.77 4.67 -12.50
N SER A 143 -12.94 4.72 -11.86
CA SER A 143 -13.16 5.56 -10.67
C SER A 143 -12.33 5.10 -9.48
N ALA A 144 -12.24 3.79 -9.23
CA ALA A 144 -11.46 3.22 -8.14
C ALA A 144 -9.96 3.47 -8.35
N ARG A 145 -9.45 3.22 -9.56
CA ARG A 145 -8.06 3.55 -9.94
C ARG A 145 -7.76 5.03 -9.70
N LYS A 146 -8.61 5.92 -10.23
CA LYS A 146 -8.41 7.36 -10.08
C LYS A 146 -8.42 7.80 -8.62
N ALA A 147 -9.29 7.23 -7.79
CA ALA A 147 -9.32 7.54 -6.35
C ALA A 147 -8.02 7.12 -5.66
N LEU A 148 -7.46 5.95 -6.01
CA LEU A 148 -6.15 5.54 -5.51
C LEU A 148 -5.02 6.44 -6.01
N ASP A 149 -5.02 6.80 -7.30
CA ASP A 149 -4.01 7.70 -7.88
C ASP A 149 -3.99 9.04 -7.12
N VAL A 150 -5.16 9.69 -6.98
CA VAL A 150 -5.28 10.97 -6.26
C VAL A 150 -4.81 10.85 -4.82
N PHE A 151 -5.25 9.80 -4.12
CA PHE A 151 -4.86 9.57 -2.74
C PHE A 151 -3.34 9.43 -2.60
N ILE A 152 -2.71 8.60 -3.42
CA ILE A 152 -1.25 8.35 -3.35
C ILE A 152 -0.45 9.57 -3.81
N ASP A 153 -0.92 10.32 -4.81
CA ASP A 153 -0.26 11.56 -5.26
C ASP A 153 -0.21 12.59 -4.12
N GLU A 154 -1.31 12.77 -3.38
CA GLU A 154 -1.34 13.65 -2.20
C GLU A 154 -0.34 13.20 -1.12
N ILE A 155 -0.25 11.89 -0.86
CA ILE A 155 0.77 11.36 0.06
C ILE A 155 2.17 11.69 -0.41
N ILE A 156 2.49 11.42 -1.68
CA ILE A 156 3.82 11.65 -2.23
C ILE A 156 4.17 13.14 -2.16
N ASP A 157 3.25 14.03 -2.53
CA ASP A 157 3.45 15.48 -2.47
C ASP A 157 3.75 15.97 -1.05
N ASP A 158 3.05 15.44 -0.05
CA ASP A 158 3.30 15.74 1.36
C ASP A 158 4.71 15.30 1.79
N HIS A 159 5.14 14.10 1.40
CA HIS A 159 6.48 13.59 1.73
C HIS A 159 7.60 14.36 1.01
N VAL A 160 7.41 14.68 -0.26
CA VAL A 160 8.35 15.51 -1.03
C VAL A 160 8.49 16.90 -0.39
N THR A 161 7.37 17.51 0.01
CA THR A 161 7.36 18.81 0.69
C THR A 161 8.06 18.74 2.05
N LYS A 162 7.79 17.70 2.84
CA LYS A 162 8.47 17.43 4.12
C LYS A 162 9.99 17.29 3.93
N LYS A 163 10.43 16.46 2.97
CA LYS A 163 11.85 16.23 2.65
C LYS A 163 12.56 17.53 2.24
N ASN A 164 11.92 18.36 1.41
CA ASN A 164 12.48 19.65 0.99
C ASN A 164 12.59 20.66 2.14
N ASN A 165 11.61 20.68 3.06
CA ASN A 165 11.64 21.53 4.23
C ASN A 165 12.71 21.11 5.25
N MET A 166 12.98 19.80 5.36
CA MET A 166 14.02 19.26 6.24
C MET A 166 15.43 19.51 5.71
N LYS A 167 15.67 19.50 4.39
CA LYS A 167 16.98 19.90 3.81
C LYS A 167 17.41 21.34 4.19
N ASN A 168 16.48 22.19 4.60
CA ASN A 168 16.74 23.56 5.05
C ASN A 168 16.96 23.69 6.57
N LYS A 169 16.85 22.60 7.34
CA LYS A 169 17.01 22.58 8.79
C LYS A 169 17.77 21.31 9.16
N ASP A 170 19.05 21.43 9.53
CA ASP A 170 19.90 20.32 10.02
C ASP A 170 19.30 19.68 11.29
N ILE A 171 18.27 18.86 11.13
CA ILE A 171 17.58 18.14 12.21
C ILE A 171 17.41 16.70 11.72
N ASP A 172 18.23 15.80 12.28
CA ASP A 172 18.06 14.36 12.16
C ASP A 172 16.80 13.94 12.91
N ASN A 173 15.67 13.87 12.20
CA ASN A 173 14.48 13.15 12.68
C ASN A 173 14.46 11.78 12.02
N GLU A 174 15.33 10.87 12.50
CA GLU A 174 15.26 9.44 12.15
C GLU A 174 13.88 8.86 12.54
N ALA A 175 13.20 9.50 13.52
CA ALA A 175 11.93 9.16 14.17
C ALA A 175 10.64 9.07 13.32
N ASP A 176 10.64 9.51 12.06
CA ASP A 176 9.42 9.67 11.25
C ASP A 176 9.63 9.24 9.79
N VAL A 177 10.40 8.16 9.60
CA VAL A 177 10.63 7.51 8.30
C VAL A 177 9.61 6.38 8.10
N ASP A 178 8.86 6.44 7.01
CA ASP A 178 7.89 5.39 6.64
C ASP A 178 8.21 4.72 5.29
N MET A 179 7.30 3.86 4.82
CA MET A 179 7.49 3.13 3.56
C MET A 179 7.61 4.04 2.33
N VAL A 180 6.93 5.18 2.30
CA VAL A 180 7.00 6.12 1.18
C VAL A 180 8.37 6.75 1.12
N ASP A 181 8.90 7.18 2.27
CA ASP A 181 10.26 7.73 2.36
C ASP A 181 11.31 6.74 1.84
N GLU A 182 11.24 5.47 2.28
CA GLU A 182 12.19 4.44 1.85
C GLU A 182 12.12 4.14 0.35
N LEU A 183 10.91 4.17 -0.23
CA LEU A 183 10.71 3.99 -1.67
C LEU A 183 11.24 5.18 -2.47
N MET A 184 11.04 6.41 -1.99
CA MET A 184 11.60 7.61 -2.61
C MET A 184 13.13 7.61 -2.57
N ASP A 185 13.74 7.27 -1.42
CA ASP A 185 15.19 7.17 -1.30
C ASP A 185 15.77 6.10 -2.24
N PHE A 186 15.06 4.98 -2.42
CA PHE A 186 15.46 3.96 -3.39
C PHE A 186 15.43 4.47 -4.84
N LEU A 187 14.46 5.31 -5.20
CA LEU A 187 14.39 5.92 -6.52
C LEU A 187 15.54 6.92 -6.74
N ASP A 188 15.82 7.76 -5.74
CA ASP A 188 16.94 8.71 -5.76
C ASP A 188 18.29 7.98 -5.92
N GLU A 189 18.53 6.90 -5.15
CA GLU A 189 19.74 6.05 -5.25
C GLU A 189 19.90 5.48 -6.67
N ARG A 190 18.80 5.00 -7.27
CA ARG A 190 18.81 4.41 -8.62
C ARG A 190 19.10 5.46 -9.69
N ASP A 191 18.46 6.61 -9.61
CA ASP A 191 18.59 7.66 -10.63
C ASP A 191 19.99 8.30 -10.56
N GLY A 192 20.57 8.43 -9.36
CA GLY A 192 21.99 8.77 -9.17
C GLY A 192 22.95 7.77 -9.81
N ALA A 193 22.74 6.47 -9.55
CA ALA A 193 23.57 5.41 -10.15
C ALA A 193 23.45 5.36 -11.69
N ALA A 194 22.27 5.61 -12.24
CA ALA A 194 22.06 5.68 -13.69
C ALA A 194 22.76 6.90 -14.32
N ALA A 195 22.78 8.03 -13.62
CA ALA A 195 23.46 9.25 -14.06
C ALA A 195 25.00 9.09 -14.07
N GLU A 196 25.58 8.39 -13.08
CA GLU A 196 27.02 8.09 -13.03
C GLU A 196 27.48 7.16 -14.16
N ILE A 197 26.66 6.15 -14.50
CA ILE A 197 26.94 5.22 -15.62
C ILE A 197 26.86 5.92 -16.99
N SER A 198 26.01 6.94 -17.13
CA SER A 198 25.88 7.71 -18.38
C SER A 198 27.05 8.69 -18.61
N GLN A 199 27.85 8.97 -17.57
CA GLN A 199 28.99 9.88 -17.61
C GLN A 199 30.35 9.16 -17.67
N SER A 200 30.37 7.82 -17.69
CA SER A 200 31.55 6.96 -17.78
C SER A 200 31.64 6.22 -19.12
#